data_AF-R9TNN8-F1
#
_entry.id   AF-R9TNN8-F1
#
_cell.length_a   1.000
_cell.length_b   1.000
_cell.length_c   1.000
_cell.angle_alpha   90.00
_cell.angle_beta   90.00
_cell.angle_gamma   90.00
#
_symmetry.space_group_name_H-M   'P 1'
#
loop_
_entity.id
_entity.type
_entity.pdbx_description
1 polymer ?
#
loop_
_entity_poly.entity_id
_entity_poly.type
_entity_poly.pdbx_seq_one_letter_code
_entity_poly.pdbx_strand_id
1 'polypeptide(L)'
;MWVVYVLLWSAGVAFLVIFGAKLLGTSVPSIIDNTLGGPLHYFNNTGEKIIDFTSTWSSGKRESIDFVDLDLSAFTNVSTKVNDFLTDARHVLSAYIAWVPIVSYCVGGMGVGLMLLVVVSAYCRCCVPHMPYCLSCVYWIFGIVCALLAVVGTVLAYLAMIACGEVQLQYHRQPGMFQWYLVPYCEETFQFAKINQEVNDVEKTRSNEACKTLLKSCDNDPLMYPASVGSTSPLLCGNGITSADECPDLESMVSVIRATRVKAATAACPVANQSCTLLECAANCTQDTGRELAAEILQVAAYANNASIALSYARPLLDCNFVLDKLLGAMDDCNDLKTGTMMLGTGFFVGGLMFGLAIYIMFRGSCIWGSTSVTTTERMK
;
A
#
# COMPACT_ATOMS: atom_id res chain seq x y z
N MET A 1 -46.93 19.45 16.87
CA MET A 1 -46.40 18.23 16.21
C MET A 1 -45.47 18.54 15.05
N TRP A 2 -45.90 19.28 14.01
CA TRP A 2 -45.05 19.61 12.85
C TRP A 2 -43.75 20.38 13.16
N VAL A 3 -43.75 21.30 14.13
CA VAL A 3 -42.54 22.02 14.57
C VAL A 3 -41.48 21.08 15.15
N VAL A 4 -41.90 20.12 15.98
CA VAL A 4 -41.00 19.11 16.56
C VAL A 4 -40.41 18.22 15.47
N TYR A 5 -41.22 17.87 14.47
CA TYR A 5 -40.76 17.15 13.29
C TYR A 5 -39.70 17.95 12.52
N VAL A 6 -39.95 19.22 12.21
CA VAL A 6 -38.98 20.07 11.50
C VAL A 6 -37.64 20.17 12.25
N LEU A 7 -37.66 20.29 13.58
CA LEU A 7 -36.46 20.37 14.42
C LEU A 7 -35.68 19.05 14.48
N LEU A 8 -36.37 17.91 14.63
CA LEU A 8 -35.71 16.60 14.67
C LEU A 8 -35.06 16.26 13.33
N TRP A 9 -35.75 16.53 12.23
CA TRP A 9 -35.22 16.26 10.89
C TRP A 9 -34.08 17.21 10.53
N SER A 10 -34.14 18.49 10.94
CA SER A 10 -33.06 19.45 10.66
C SER A 10 -31.81 19.11 11.46
N ALA A 11 -31.96 18.69 12.72
CA ALA A 11 -30.87 18.17 13.53
C ALA A 11 -30.28 16.89 12.92
N GLY A 12 -31.11 15.96 12.43
CA GLY A 12 -30.67 14.74 11.76
C GLY A 12 -29.89 15.02 10.46
N VAL A 13 -30.38 15.93 9.62
CA VAL A 13 -29.68 16.36 8.39
C VAL A 13 -28.36 17.04 8.73
N ALA A 14 -28.36 17.95 9.71
CA ALA A 14 -27.13 18.61 10.14
C ALA A 14 -26.10 17.60 10.65
N PHE A 15 -26.52 16.63 11.47
CA PHE A 15 -25.65 15.55 11.94
C PHE A 15 -25.08 14.76 10.76
N LEU A 16 -25.91 14.25 9.86
CA LEU A 16 -25.47 13.44 8.72
C LEU A 16 -24.52 14.19 7.78
N VAL A 17 -24.83 15.45 7.46
CA VAL A 17 -24.00 16.27 6.57
C VAL A 17 -22.69 16.67 7.23
N ILE A 18 -22.72 17.11 8.50
CA ILE A 18 -21.50 17.56 9.20
C ILE A 18 -20.57 16.38 9.47
N PHE A 19 -21.08 15.30 10.05
CA PHE A 19 -20.26 14.12 10.33
C PHE A 19 -19.80 13.45 9.04
N GLY A 20 -20.67 13.30 8.04
CA GLY A 20 -20.30 12.72 6.74
C GLY A 20 -19.20 13.52 6.03
N ALA A 21 -19.31 14.86 6.03
CA ALA A 21 -18.29 15.71 5.41
C ALA A 21 -16.97 15.72 6.17
N LYS A 22 -17.03 15.65 7.52
CA LYS A 22 -15.83 15.53 8.36
C LYS A 22 -15.10 14.21 8.09
N LEU A 23 -15.83 13.09 8.11
CA LEU A 23 -15.30 11.76 7.82
C LEU A 23 -14.62 11.73 6.45
N LEU A 24 -15.26 12.27 5.41
CA LEU A 24 -14.70 12.32 4.06
C LEU A 24 -13.47 13.23 3.98
N GLY A 25 -13.52 14.38 4.66
CA GLY A 25 -12.41 15.33 4.73
C GLY A 25 -11.16 14.78 5.43
N THR A 26 -11.29 13.80 6.32
CA THR A 26 -10.15 13.17 7.01
C THR A 26 -9.70 11.86 6.37
N SER A 27 -10.64 11.04 5.88
CA SER A 27 -10.32 9.70 5.36
C SER A 27 -9.60 9.75 4.01
N VAL A 28 -9.97 10.65 3.08
CA VAL A 28 -9.28 10.70 1.78
C VAL A 28 -7.82 11.15 1.90
N PRO A 29 -7.48 12.23 2.65
CA PRO A 29 -6.08 12.59 2.88
C PRO A 29 -5.32 11.51 3.67
N SER A 30 -5.96 10.88 4.66
CA SER A 30 -5.37 9.76 5.43
C SER A 30 -4.97 8.61 4.51
N ILE A 31 -5.84 8.19 3.58
CA ILE A 31 -5.53 7.11 2.62
C ILE A 31 -4.32 7.50 1.76
N ILE A 32 -4.27 8.74 1.25
CA ILE A 32 -3.15 9.22 0.42
C ILE A 32 -1.85 9.28 1.23
N ASP A 33 -1.88 9.85 2.43
CA ASP A 33 -0.71 9.99 3.30
C ASP A 33 -0.23 8.63 3.82
N ASN A 34 -1.14 7.70 4.12
CA ASN A 34 -0.80 6.32 4.49
C ASN A 34 -0.20 5.54 3.30
N THR A 35 -0.64 5.83 2.07
CA THR A 35 -0.09 5.22 0.84
C THR A 35 1.33 5.75 0.54
N LEU A 36 1.55 7.05 0.74
CA LEU A 36 2.86 7.69 0.57
C LEU A 36 3.82 7.37 1.72
N GLY A 37 3.32 7.30 2.96
CA GLY A 37 4.12 7.09 4.15
C GLY A 37 4.44 5.63 4.48
N GLY A 38 3.56 4.69 4.09
CA GLY A 38 3.72 3.27 4.39
C GLY A 38 4.34 2.50 3.22
N PRO A 39 3.56 2.18 2.17
CA PRO A 39 4.02 1.40 1.02
C PRO A 39 5.28 1.97 0.36
N LEU A 40 5.32 3.27 0.06
CA LEU A 40 6.48 3.88 -0.61
C LEU A 40 7.74 3.87 0.28
N HIS A 41 7.59 4.14 1.58
CA HIS A 41 8.70 4.00 2.53
C HIS A 41 9.17 2.55 2.65
N TYR A 42 8.24 1.59 2.63
CA TYR A 42 8.58 0.17 2.60
C TYR A 42 9.38 -0.20 1.35
N PHE A 43 8.96 0.25 0.16
CA PHE A 43 9.71 0.03 -1.08
C PHE A 43 11.11 0.65 -1.03
N ASN A 44 11.23 1.90 -0.57
CA ASN A 44 12.52 2.58 -0.46
C ASN A 44 13.46 1.89 0.56
N ASN A 45 12.97 1.60 1.76
CA ASN A 45 13.75 0.90 2.79
C ASN A 45 14.13 -0.52 2.38
N THR A 46 13.25 -1.22 1.66
CA THR A 46 13.57 -2.55 1.12
C THR A 46 14.63 -2.46 0.03
N GLY A 47 14.55 -1.45 -0.85
CA GLY A 47 15.58 -1.14 -1.83
C GLY A 47 16.94 -0.84 -1.18
N GLU A 48 16.96 -0.02 -0.12
CA GLU A 48 18.19 0.26 0.64
C GLU A 48 18.78 -1.00 1.29
N LYS A 49 17.94 -1.87 1.86
CA LYS A 49 18.41 -3.15 2.42
C LYS A 49 18.99 -4.08 1.35
N ILE A 50 18.36 -4.16 0.18
CA ILE A 50 18.88 -4.96 -0.93
C ILE A 50 20.27 -4.47 -1.31
N ILE A 51 20.45 -3.15 -1.46
CA ILE A 51 21.75 -2.52 -1.78
C ILE A 51 22.77 -2.75 -0.65
N ASP A 52 22.36 -2.68 0.61
CA ASP A 52 23.26 -2.88 1.75
C ASP A 52 23.79 -4.32 1.82
N PHE A 53 22.95 -5.31 1.52
CA PHE A 53 23.37 -6.71 1.46
C PHE A 53 24.22 -7.05 0.22
N THR A 54 24.11 -6.29 -0.87
CA THR A 54 24.89 -6.51 -2.11
C THR A 54 26.12 -5.61 -2.26
N SER A 55 26.44 -4.76 -1.27
CA SER A 55 27.59 -3.86 -1.30
C SER A 55 28.65 -4.18 -0.25
N THR A 56 29.91 -3.92 -0.58
CA THR A 56 31.02 -3.95 0.37
C THR A 56 31.27 -2.56 0.96
N TRP A 57 31.47 -2.51 2.28
CA TRP A 57 31.82 -1.30 3.03
C TRP A 57 33.32 -1.18 3.35
N SER A 58 34.16 -2.02 2.73
CA SER A 58 35.59 -2.16 3.03
C SER A 58 36.40 -0.86 2.82
N SER A 59 35.94 0.05 1.96
CA SER A 59 36.59 1.36 1.70
C SER A 59 35.93 2.53 2.44
N GLY A 60 34.89 2.30 3.24
CA GLY A 60 34.06 3.36 3.84
C GLY A 60 33.11 4.05 2.84
N LYS A 61 33.04 3.57 1.59
CA LYS A 61 32.07 3.96 0.55
C LYS A 61 31.33 2.70 0.06
N ARG A 62 30.09 2.87 -0.44
CA ARG A 62 29.32 1.80 -1.07
C ARG A 62 29.96 1.43 -2.40
N GLU A 63 30.49 0.22 -2.50
CA GLU A 63 30.97 -0.38 -3.75
C GLU A 63 30.13 -1.62 -4.05
N SER A 64 29.59 -1.72 -5.27
CA SER A 64 28.82 -2.88 -5.73
C SER A 64 29.76 -4.07 -5.92
N ILE A 65 29.35 -5.23 -5.43
CA ILE A 65 30.14 -6.45 -5.57
C ILE A 65 29.87 -7.02 -6.97
N ASP A 66 30.91 -7.15 -7.80
CA ASP A 66 30.86 -7.71 -9.19
C ASP A 66 30.18 -9.10 -9.30
N PHE A 67 29.99 -9.78 -8.17
CA PHE A 67 29.32 -11.08 -8.09
C PHE A 67 27.80 -10.99 -8.33
N VAL A 68 27.17 -9.83 -8.05
CA VAL A 68 25.72 -9.64 -8.14
C VAL A 68 25.42 -8.27 -8.75
N ASP A 69 25.61 -8.16 -10.07
CA ASP A 69 25.11 -7.01 -10.84
C ASP A 69 23.60 -7.20 -11.08
N LEU A 70 22.82 -7.04 -10.00
CA LEU A 70 21.36 -7.04 -10.07
C LEU A 70 20.94 -5.69 -10.64
N ASP A 71 20.39 -5.70 -11.85
CA ASP A 71 19.80 -4.51 -12.46
C ASP A 71 18.53 -4.08 -11.70
N LEU A 72 18.69 -3.25 -10.67
CA LEU A 72 17.61 -2.65 -9.88
C LEU A 72 16.90 -1.49 -10.63
N SER A 73 17.20 -1.23 -11.90
CA SER A 73 16.56 -0.18 -12.68
C SER A 73 15.04 -0.36 -12.77
N ALA A 74 14.56 -1.60 -12.82
CA ALA A 74 13.13 -1.90 -12.80
C ALA A 74 12.45 -1.45 -11.50
N PHE A 75 13.07 -1.67 -10.34
CA PHE A 75 12.53 -1.28 -9.03
C PHE A 75 12.51 0.23 -8.83
N THR A 76 13.59 0.90 -9.22
CA THR A 76 13.66 2.37 -9.15
C THR A 76 12.62 3.01 -10.08
N ASN A 77 12.38 2.45 -11.26
CA ASN A 77 11.36 2.91 -12.21
C ASN A 77 9.91 2.68 -11.72
N VAL A 78 9.64 1.56 -11.06
CA VAL A 78 8.34 1.33 -10.37
C VAL A 78 8.14 2.38 -9.28
N SER A 79 9.15 2.59 -8.43
CA SER A 79 9.06 3.54 -7.33
C SER A 79 8.87 4.98 -7.80
N THR A 80 9.56 5.43 -8.86
CA THR A 80 9.39 6.78 -9.40
C THR A 80 8.03 6.96 -10.05
N LYS A 81 7.55 6.01 -10.87
CA LYS A 81 6.21 6.12 -11.48
C LYS A 81 5.09 6.15 -10.45
N VAL A 82 5.18 5.30 -9.43
CA VAL A 82 4.20 5.27 -8.34
C VAL A 82 4.27 6.57 -7.53
N ASN A 83 5.48 7.06 -7.24
CA ASN A 83 5.66 8.33 -6.53
C ASN A 83 5.06 9.49 -7.33
N ASP A 84 5.42 9.65 -8.61
CA ASP A 84 4.95 10.74 -9.47
C ASP A 84 3.42 10.76 -9.53
N PHE A 85 2.77 9.62 -9.78
CA PHE A 85 1.32 9.50 -9.80
C PHE A 85 0.67 9.89 -8.47
N LEU A 86 1.23 9.41 -7.34
CA LEU A 86 0.70 9.72 -6.02
C LEU A 86 0.91 11.18 -5.61
N THR A 87 2.03 11.81 -5.97
CA THR A 87 2.24 13.24 -5.74
C THR A 87 1.29 14.11 -6.55
N ASP A 88 1.04 13.76 -7.80
CA ASP A 88 0.12 14.51 -8.67
C ASP A 88 -1.33 14.37 -8.15
N ALA A 89 -1.73 13.14 -7.80
CA ALA A 89 -3.00 12.88 -7.14
C ALA A 89 -3.15 13.66 -5.83
N ARG A 90 -2.10 13.70 -4.98
CA ARG A 90 -2.10 14.48 -3.73
C ARG A 90 -2.32 15.97 -4.00
N HIS A 91 -1.62 16.53 -4.98
CA HIS A 91 -1.74 17.95 -5.32
C HIS A 91 -3.16 18.32 -5.78
N VAL A 92 -3.76 17.51 -6.65
CA VAL A 92 -5.11 17.76 -7.16
C VAL A 92 -6.16 17.50 -6.06
N LEU A 93 -6.10 16.36 -5.37
CA LEU A 93 -7.12 15.96 -4.41
C LEU A 93 -7.11 16.82 -3.14
N SER A 94 -5.94 17.16 -2.60
CA SER A 94 -5.84 17.94 -1.35
C SER A 94 -6.50 19.32 -1.47
N ALA A 95 -6.40 19.97 -2.63
CA ALA A 95 -7.02 21.26 -2.87
C ALA A 95 -8.56 21.17 -2.84
N TYR A 96 -9.16 20.16 -3.49
CA TYR A 96 -10.62 20.03 -3.54
C TYR A 96 -11.23 19.47 -2.25
N ILE A 97 -10.58 18.50 -1.62
CA ILE A 97 -11.11 17.83 -0.42
C ILE A 97 -11.18 18.78 0.77
N ALA A 98 -10.24 19.73 0.88
CA ALA A 98 -10.27 20.75 1.94
C ALA A 98 -11.53 21.62 1.90
N TRP A 99 -12.11 21.84 0.72
CA TRP A 99 -13.33 22.63 0.55
C TRP A 99 -14.61 21.86 0.87
N VAL A 100 -14.61 20.53 0.76
CA VAL A 100 -15.81 19.70 0.98
C VAL A 100 -16.45 19.89 2.36
N PRO A 101 -15.72 19.83 3.49
CA PRO A 101 -16.33 20.08 4.80
C PRO A 101 -16.82 21.52 4.95
N ILE A 102 -16.05 22.50 4.46
CA ILE A 102 -16.42 23.92 4.54
C ILE A 102 -17.74 24.19 3.81
N VAL A 103 -17.85 23.75 2.56
CA VAL A 103 -19.06 23.92 1.74
C VAL A 103 -20.23 23.16 2.36
N SER A 104 -20.02 21.94 2.84
CA SER A 104 -21.07 21.12 3.45
C SER A 104 -21.58 21.73 4.76
N TYR A 105 -20.71 22.32 5.57
CA TYR A 105 -21.11 23.02 6.80
C TYR A 105 -21.88 24.31 6.49
N CYS A 106 -21.48 25.07 5.48
CA CYS A 106 -22.20 26.26 5.04
C CYS A 106 -23.59 25.89 4.52
N VAL A 107 -23.71 24.91 3.63
CA VAL A 107 -25.00 24.48 3.07
C VAL A 107 -25.88 23.85 4.15
N GLY A 108 -25.33 22.97 4.99
CA GLY A 108 -26.05 22.35 6.10
C GLY A 108 -26.53 23.37 7.14
N GLY A 109 -25.66 24.29 7.55
CA GLY A 109 -25.98 25.36 8.50
C GLY A 109 -27.03 26.35 7.98
N MET A 110 -26.89 26.78 6.72
CA MET A 110 -27.90 27.62 6.07
C MET A 110 -29.25 26.89 5.99
N GLY A 111 -29.25 25.58 5.72
CA GLY A 111 -30.49 24.82 5.67
C GLY A 111 -31.21 24.73 7.02
N VAL A 112 -30.47 24.53 8.11
CA VAL A 112 -31.07 24.59 9.47
C VAL A 112 -31.63 25.99 9.76
N GLY A 113 -30.89 27.04 9.43
CA GLY A 113 -31.33 28.43 9.60
C GLY A 113 -32.62 28.73 8.84
N LEU A 114 -32.71 28.30 7.58
CA LEU A 114 -33.92 28.41 6.78
C LEU A 114 -35.08 27.63 7.43
N MET A 115 -34.87 26.41 7.92
CA MET A 115 -35.96 25.66 8.57
C MET A 115 -36.45 26.32 9.87
N LEU A 116 -35.58 26.99 10.62
CA LEU A 116 -35.98 27.79 11.78
C LEU A 116 -36.84 29.00 11.39
N LEU A 117 -36.59 29.63 10.25
CA LEU A 117 -37.43 30.72 9.73
C LEU A 117 -38.86 30.26 9.39
N VAL A 118 -39.05 28.99 8.98
CA VAL A 118 -40.39 28.40 8.81
C VAL A 118 -41.12 28.30 10.15
N VAL A 119 -40.41 27.90 11.21
CA VAL A 119 -40.98 27.79 12.55
C VAL A 119 -41.36 29.16 13.11
N VAL A 120 -40.48 30.16 12.95
CA VAL A 120 -40.74 31.54 13.41
C VAL A 120 -41.90 32.16 12.64
N SER A 121 -41.94 32.04 11.31
CA SER A 121 -43.04 32.58 10.50
C SER A 121 -44.38 31.92 10.83
N ALA A 122 -44.39 30.62 11.09
CA ALA A 122 -45.56 29.89 11.53
C ALA A 122 -46.04 30.26 12.94
N TYR A 123 -45.12 30.46 13.88
CA TYR A 123 -45.44 30.83 15.26
C TYR A 123 -45.97 32.26 15.36
N CYS A 124 -45.28 33.20 14.73
CA CYS A 124 -45.65 34.62 14.75
C CYS A 124 -46.85 34.96 13.85
N ARG A 125 -47.38 33.98 13.09
CA ARG A 125 -48.46 34.17 12.10
C ARG A 125 -48.20 35.39 11.22
N CYS A 126 -46.95 35.60 10.80
CA CYS A 126 -46.54 36.77 10.03
C CYS A 126 -47.18 36.74 8.64
N CYS A 127 -48.36 37.33 8.49
CA CYS A 127 -49.07 37.51 7.21
C CYS A 127 -48.57 38.76 6.47
N VAL A 128 -47.26 38.86 6.23
CA VAL A 128 -46.74 39.88 5.33
C VAL A 128 -47.02 39.44 3.89
N PRO A 129 -47.83 40.18 3.12
CA PRO A 129 -48.08 39.84 1.72
C PRO A 129 -46.73 39.76 0.97
N HIS A 130 -46.57 38.72 0.14
CA HIS A 130 -45.36 38.38 -0.66
C HIS A 130 -44.20 37.64 0.02
N MET A 131 -44.06 37.71 1.36
CA MET A 131 -42.97 37.01 2.10
C MET A 131 -42.91 35.48 1.86
N PRO A 132 -44.04 34.72 1.82
CA PRO A 132 -44.00 33.28 1.53
C PRO A 132 -43.57 32.94 0.10
N TYR A 133 -43.81 33.82 -0.87
CA TYR A 133 -43.36 33.61 -2.26
C TYR A 133 -41.84 33.78 -2.38
N CYS A 134 -41.27 34.85 -1.79
CA CYS A 134 -39.83 35.06 -1.77
C CYS A 134 -39.09 33.94 -1.03
N LEU A 135 -39.61 33.52 0.14
CA LEU A 135 -39.05 32.37 0.86
C LEU A 135 -39.12 31.12 -0.01
N SER A 136 -40.27 30.78 -0.59
CA SER A 136 -40.41 29.58 -1.43
C SER A 136 -39.38 29.50 -2.56
N CYS A 137 -39.02 30.61 -3.20
CA CYS A 137 -37.94 30.64 -4.19
C CYS A 137 -36.59 30.23 -3.60
N VAL A 138 -36.27 30.73 -2.39
CA VAL A 138 -35.04 30.37 -1.67
C VAL A 138 -35.04 28.89 -1.27
N TYR A 139 -36.12 28.35 -0.68
CA TYR A 139 -36.20 26.91 -0.34
C TYR A 139 -36.08 26.03 -1.59
N TRP A 140 -36.59 26.49 -2.73
CA TRP A 140 -36.50 25.74 -3.99
C TRP A 140 -35.07 25.66 -4.51
N ILE A 141 -34.33 26.78 -4.52
CA ILE A 141 -32.90 26.79 -4.90
C ILE A 141 -32.09 25.87 -3.99
N PHE A 142 -32.27 25.98 -2.66
CA PHE A 142 -31.58 25.12 -1.71
C PHE A 142 -31.98 23.64 -1.86
N GLY A 143 -33.25 23.36 -2.13
CA GLY A 143 -33.73 22.02 -2.42
C GLY A 143 -33.04 21.39 -3.63
N ILE A 144 -32.85 22.14 -4.71
CA ILE A 144 -32.11 21.69 -5.90
C ILE A 144 -30.65 21.43 -5.58
N VAL A 145 -29.99 22.35 -4.87
CA VAL A 145 -28.58 22.18 -4.48
C VAL A 145 -28.41 20.93 -3.62
N CYS A 146 -29.28 20.72 -2.62
CA CYS A 146 -29.26 19.50 -1.81
C CYS A 146 -29.53 18.24 -2.65
N ALA A 147 -30.47 18.27 -3.60
CA ALA A 147 -30.73 17.13 -4.49
C ALA A 147 -29.52 16.79 -5.38
N LEU A 148 -28.86 17.80 -5.95
CA LEU A 148 -27.64 17.60 -6.75
C LEU A 148 -26.51 17.02 -5.89
N LEU A 149 -26.29 17.57 -4.70
CA LEU A 149 -25.27 17.06 -3.76
C LEU A 149 -25.60 15.65 -3.27
N ALA A 150 -26.88 15.30 -3.15
CA ALA A 150 -27.30 13.94 -2.83
C ALA A 150 -26.95 12.95 -3.95
N VAL A 151 -27.17 13.33 -5.20
CA VAL A 151 -26.78 12.50 -6.36
C VAL A 151 -25.27 12.31 -6.37
N VAL A 152 -24.49 13.38 -6.23
CA VAL A 152 -23.02 13.31 -6.17
C VAL A 152 -22.57 12.42 -5.00
N GLY A 153 -23.11 12.62 -3.80
CA GLY A 153 -22.80 11.81 -2.63
C GLY A 153 -23.14 10.33 -2.82
N THR A 154 -24.25 10.02 -3.50
CA THR A 154 -24.66 8.64 -3.79
C THR A 154 -23.73 7.98 -4.80
N VAL A 155 -23.33 8.70 -5.85
CA VAL A 155 -22.34 8.20 -6.83
C VAL A 155 -21.01 7.95 -6.14
N LEU A 156 -20.54 8.88 -5.31
CA LEU A 156 -19.31 8.70 -4.54
C LEU A 156 -19.40 7.52 -3.55
N ALA A 157 -20.55 7.33 -2.89
CA ALA A 157 -20.77 6.19 -2.00
C ALA A 157 -20.75 4.86 -2.77
N TYR A 158 -21.31 4.82 -3.97
CA TYR A 158 -21.26 3.65 -4.84
C TYR A 158 -19.83 3.33 -5.29
N LEU A 159 -19.08 4.34 -5.73
CA LEU A 159 -17.67 4.18 -6.10
C LEU A 159 -16.81 3.73 -4.91
N ALA A 160 -17.01 4.32 -3.73
CA ALA A 160 -16.33 3.90 -2.51
C ALA A 160 -16.67 2.45 -2.15
N MET A 161 -17.94 2.05 -2.25
CA MET A 161 -18.34 0.66 -2.01
C MET A 161 -17.68 -0.33 -2.96
N ILE A 162 -17.63 -0.01 -4.26
CA ILE A 162 -16.93 -0.84 -5.25
C ILE A 162 -15.44 -0.89 -4.92
N ALA A 163 -14.78 0.26 -4.79
CA ALA A 163 -13.35 0.32 -4.54
C ALA A 163 -12.95 -0.45 -3.27
N CYS A 164 -13.68 -0.26 -2.16
CA CYS A 164 -13.43 -0.99 -0.92
C CYS A 164 -13.70 -2.50 -1.05
N GLY A 165 -14.73 -2.88 -1.79
CA GLY A 165 -15.04 -4.29 -2.06
C GLY A 165 -13.95 -4.96 -2.90
N GLU A 166 -13.44 -4.26 -3.91
CA GLU A 166 -12.34 -4.73 -4.77
C GLU A 166 -11.03 -4.90 -3.99
N VAL A 167 -10.72 -4.00 -3.04
CA VAL A 167 -9.57 -4.17 -2.13
C VAL A 167 -9.68 -5.46 -1.31
N GLN A 168 -10.85 -5.77 -0.75
CA GLN A 168 -11.06 -6.99 0.02
C GLN A 168 -10.95 -8.26 -0.85
N LEU A 169 -11.50 -8.21 -2.06
CA LEU A 169 -11.37 -9.29 -3.04
C LEU A 169 -9.90 -9.55 -3.39
N GLN A 170 -9.12 -8.49 -3.60
CA GLN A 170 -7.69 -8.58 -3.89
C GLN A 170 -6.91 -9.22 -2.73
N TYR A 171 -7.17 -8.80 -1.49
CA TYR A 171 -6.53 -9.35 -0.30
C TYR A 171 -6.81 -10.85 -0.12
N HIS A 172 -8.03 -11.29 -0.44
CA HIS A 172 -8.43 -12.70 -0.41
C HIS A 172 -8.09 -13.48 -1.69
N ARG A 173 -7.41 -12.87 -2.66
CA ARG A 173 -7.07 -13.47 -3.97
C ARG A 173 -8.29 -14.01 -4.72
N GLN A 174 -9.44 -13.36 -4.54
CA GLN A 174 -10.69 -13.72 -5.22
C GLN A 174 -10.80 -12.99 -6.56
N PRO A 175 -11.56 -13.55 -7.53
CA PRO A 175 -11.74 -12.90 -8.82
C PRO A 175 -12.51 -11.58 -8.65
N GLY A 176 -11.83 -10.47 -8.95
CA GLY A 176 -12.35 -9.10 -8.96
C GLY A 176 -11.72 -8.29 -10.09
N MET A 177 -12.16 -7.05 -10.29
CA MET A 177 -11.64 -6.16 -11.34
C MET A 177 -10.14 -5.88 -11.16
N PHE A 178 -9.65 -5.76 -9.92
CA PHE A 178 -8.21 -5.61 -9.66
C PHE A 178 -7.42 -6.84 -10.09
N GLN A 179 -7.89 -8.04 -9.73
CA GLN A 179 -7.24 -9.29 -10.12
C GLN A 179 -7.29 -9.53 -11.64
N TRP A 180 -8.36 -9.10 -12.32
CA TRP A 180 -8.57 -9.34 -13.76
C TRP A 180 -7.92 -8.30 -14.67
N TYR A 181 -7.73 -7.07 -14.21
CA TYR A 181 -7.24 -5.96 -15.04
C TYR A 181 -5.95 -5.35 -14.50
N LEU A 182 -5.88 -5.08 -13.20
CA LEU A 182 -4.76 -4.37 -12.61
C LEU A 182 -3.51 -5.26 -12.47
N VAL A 183 -3.68 -6.52 -12.06
CA VAL A 183 -2.60 -7.51 -12.03
C VAL A 183 -1.98 -7.73 -13.41
N PRO A 184 -2.74 -8.08 -14.48
CA PRO A 184 -2.14 -8.29 -15.80
C PRO A 184 -1.55 -7.00 -16.40
N TYR A 185 -2.15 -5.83 -16.14
CA TYR A 185 -1.55 -4.55 -16.56
C TYR A 185 -0.19 -4.31 -15.90
N CYS A 186 -0.08 -4.58 -14.60
CA CYS A 186 1.19 -4.51 -13.87
C CYS A 186 2.21 -5.50 -14.45
N GLU A 187 1.78 -6.73 -14.74
CA GLU A 187 2.62 -7.79 -15.26
C GLU A 187 3.12 -7.48 -16.69
N GLU A 188 2.28 -6.90 -17.54
CA GLU A 188 2.64 -6.44 -18.89
C GLU A 188 3.59 -5.24 -18.87
N THR A 189 3.37 -4.30 -17.94
CA THR A 189 4.17 -3.06 -17.84
C THR A 189 5.57 -3.30 -17.31
N PHE A 190 5.70 -4.15 -16.28
CA PHE A 190 6.97 -4.35 -15.58
C PHE A 190 7.65 -5.70 -15.87
N GLN A 191 6.92 -6.65 -16.47
CA GLN A 191 7.45 -7.97 -16.87
C GLN A 191 8.20 -8.68 -15.73
N PHE A 192 7.69 -8.62 -14.51
CA PHE A 192 8.39 -9.17 -13.34
C PHE A 192 8.67 -10.68 -13.45
N ALA A 193 7.83 -11.44 -14.17
CA ALA A 193 8.08 -12.85 -14.46
C ALA A 193 9.40 -13.06 -15.22
N LYS A 194 9.69 -12.20 -16.19
CA LYS A 194 10.93 -12.23 -16.96
C LYS A 194 12.14 -11.88 -16.08
N ILE A 195 12.00 -10.83 -15.28
CA ILE A 195 13.05 -10.40 -14.33
C ILE A 195 13.32 -11.52 -13.31
N ASN A 196 12.29 -12.15 -12.76
CA ASN A 196 12.45 -13.26 -11.82
C ASN A 196 13.15 -14.47 -12.47
N GLN A 197 12.87 -14.74 -13.75
CA GLN A 197 13.61 -15.74 -14.53
C GLN A 197 15.08 -15.37 -14.70
N GLU A 198 15.37 -14.14 -15.14
CA GLU A 198 16.75 -13.65 -15.31
C GLU A 198 17.52 -13.70 -13.99
N VAL A 199 16.89 -13.33 -12.87
CA VAL A 199 17.48 -13.41 -11.53
C VAL A 199 17.79 -14.86 -11.15
N ASN A 200 16.87 -15.80 -11.38
CA ASN A 200 17.09 -17.23 -11.09
C ASN A 200 18.18 -17.84 -11.98
N ASP A 201 18.23 -17.45 -13.26
CA ASP A 201 19.25 -17.94 -14.19
C ASP A 201 20.64 -17.40 -13.83
N VAL A 202 20.74 -16.14 -13.43
CA VAL A 202 21.99 -15.55 -12.91
C VAL A 202 22.39 -16.22 -11.61
N GLU A 203 21.45 -16.40 -10.67
CA GLU A 203 21.71 -17.08 -9.39
C GLU A 203 22.29 -18.48 -9.64
N LYS A 204 21.64 -19.27 -10.49
CA LYS A 204 22.05 -20.63 -10.85
C LYS A 204 23.39 -20.65 -11.57
N THR A 205 23.63 -19.72 -12.48
CA THR A 205 24.90 -19.66 -13.22
C THR A 205 26.06 -19.37 -12.27
N ARG A 206 25.88 -18.42 -11.36
CA ARG A 206 26.90 -18.03 -10.39
C ARG A 206 27.14 -19.11 -9.33
N SER A 207 26.09 -19.75 -8.81
CA SER A 207 26.22 -20.87 -7.87
C SER A 207 26.94 -22.05 -8.50
N ASN A 208 26.63 -22.37 -9.75
CA ASN A 208 27.29 -23.43 -10.52
C ASN A 208 28.76 -23.10 -10.79
N GLU A 209 29.09 -21.87 -11.23
CA GLU A 209 30.48 -21.42 -11.42
C GLU A 209 31.31 -21.50 -10.13
N ALA A 210 30.73 -21.11 -9.00
CA ALA A 210 31.38 -21.18 -7.71
C ALA A 210 31.59 -22.63 -7.25
N CYS A 211 30.59 -23.51 -7.37
CA CYS A 211 30.76 -24.93 -7.06
C CYS A 211 31.73 -25.63 -8.02
N LYS A 212 31.75 -25.25 -9.30
CA LYS A 212 32.76 -25.74 -10.26
C LYS A 212 34.17 -25.31 -9.87
N THR A 213 34.33 -24.13 -9.29
CA THR A 213 35.62 -23.65 -8.75
C THR A 213 35.99 -24.42 -7.48
N LEU A 214 35.04 -24.65 -6.59
CA LEU A 214 35.25 -25.46 -5.38
C LEU A 214 35.67 -26.90 -5.72
N LEU A 215 35.02 -27.53 -6.70
CA LEU A 215 35.34 -28.88 -7.20
C LEU A 215 36.74 -29.01 -7.81
N LYS A 216 37.42 -27.90 -8.16
CA LYS A 216 38.83 -27.94 -8.55
C LYS A 216 39.78 -28.15 -7.36
N SER A 217 39.32 -27.82 -6.16
CA SER A 217 40.12 -27.81 -4.93
C SER A 217 39.61 -28.80 -3.87
N CYS A 218 38.49 -29.47 -4.11
CA CYS A 218 37.91 -30.47 -3.24
C CYS A 218 37.68 -31.80 -3.95
N ASP A 219 37.71 -32.89 -3.20
CA ASP A 219 37.20 -34.20 -3.65
C ASP A 219 36.51 -34.93 -2.48
N ASN A 220 35.90 -36.09 -2.77
CA ASN A 220 35.24 -36.92 -1.75
C ASN A 220 36.14 -38.03 -1.17
N ASP A 221 37.44 -38.03 -1.50
CA ASP A 221 38.40 -39.00 -0.99
C ASP A 221 39.03 -38.52 0.33
N PRO A 222 38.76 -39.20 1.46
CA PRO A 222 39.32 -38.82 2.74
C PRO A 222 40.84 -39.05 2.85
N LEU A 223 41.47 -39.78 1.91
CA LEU A 223 42.87 -40.16 1.97
C LEU A 223 43.69 -39.46 0.86
N MET A 224 44.84 -38.91 1.23
CA MET A 224 45.81 -38.39 0.28
C MET A 224 46.80 -39.51 -0.07
N TYR A 225 46.40 -40.47 -0.91
CA TYR A 225 47.31 -41.52 -1.36
C TYR A 225 48.24 -40.99 -2.46
N PRO A 226 49.56 -41.27 -2.41
CA PRO A 226 50.41 -41.03 -3.56
C PRO A 226 50.22 -42.16 -4.58
N ALA A 227 50.23 -41.80 -5.86
CA ALA A 227 50.41 -42.70 -7.02
C ALA A 227 49.17 -43.31 -7.73
N SER A 228 48.07 -42.56 -7.87
CA SER A 228 47.23 -42.70 -9.08
C SER A 228 46.71 -41.35 -9.55
N VAL A 229 47.38 -40.83 -10.58
CA VAL A 229 46.94 -39.85 -11.59
C VAL A 229 45.53 -39.28 -11.33
N GLY A 230 45.41 -38.14 -10.64
CA GLY A 230 44.10 -37.50 -10.52
C GLY A 230 43.99 -36.29 -9.60
N SER A 231 43.95 -36.47 -8.28
CA SER A 231 43.46 -35.42 -7.37
C SER A 231 44.45 -35.09 -6.25
N THR A 232 45.09 -33.92 -6.36
CA THR A 232 45.86 -33.25 -5.31
C THR A 232 44.99 -32.24 -4.53
N SER A 233 43.69 -32.51 -4.40
CA SER A 233 42.76 -31.57 -3.78
C SER A 233 42.91 -31.55 -2.25
N PRO A 234 43.22 -30.39 -1.63
CA PRO A 234 43.44 -30.27 -0.19
C PRO A 234 42.15 -30.32 0.65
N LEU A 235 40.97 -30.18 0.01
CA LEU A 235 39.68 -30.10 0.67
C LEU A 235 38.85 -31.38 0.45
N LEU A 236 38.04 -31.73 1.45
CA LEU A 236 36.95 -32.69 1.34
C LEU A 236 35.68 -31.93 0.94
N CYS A 237 35.06 -32.26 -0.19
CA CYS A 237 33.87 -31.55 -0.66
C CYS A 237 32.72 -31.67 0.35
N GLY A 238 32.10 -30.53 0.68
CA GLY A 238 30.91 -30.52 1.52
C GLY A 238 29.73 -31.21 0.86
N ASN A 239 28.88 -31.85 1.66
CA ASN A 239 27.71 -32.60 1.21
C ASN A 239 27.97 -33.71 0.16
N GLY A 240 29.23 -34.08 -0.07
CA GLY A 240 29.57 -35.15 -1.00
C GLY A 240 29.39 -34.78 -2.47
N ILE A 241 29.37 -33.49 -2.82
CA ILE A 241 29.09 -33.07 -4.19
C ILE A 241 30.07 -33.66 -5.20
N THR A 242 29.58 -34.07 -6.36
CA THR A 242 30.41 -34.61 -7.45
C THR A 242 30.33 -33.80 -8.73
N SER A 243 29.28 -32.99 -8.86
CA SER A 243 29.02 -32.15 -10.01
C SER A 243 28.60 -30.74 -9.57
N ALA A 244 28.86 -29.75 -10.42
CA ALA A 244 28.51 -28.37 -10.12
C ALA A 244 26.99 -28.11 -10.19
N ASP A 245 26.24 -29.00 -10.85
CA ASP A 245 24.78 -28.95 -10.95
C ASP A 245 24.08 -29.25 -9.62
N GLU A 246 24.78 -29.83 -8.65
CA GLU A 246 24.29 -30.04 -7.28
C GLU A 246 24.26 -28.75 -6.44
N CYS A 247 24.63 -27.61 -7.04
CA CYS A 247 24.49 -26.26 -6.46
C CYS A 247 23.54 -25.39 -7.30
N PRO A 248 22.22 -25.63 -7.25
CA PRO A 248 21.25 -24.94 -8.10
C PRO A 248 21.00 -23.47 -7.72
N ASP A 249 21.36 -23.08 -6.50
CA ASP A 249 21.12 -21.75 -5.93
C ASP A 249 22.23 -21.35 -4.94
N LEU A 250 22.24 -20.07 -4.52
CA LEU A 250 23.26 -19.55 -3.62
C LEU A 250 23.20 -20.16 -2.23
N GLU A 251 22.02 -20.56 -1.74
CA GLU A 251 21.84 -21.18 -0.43
C GLU A 251 22.48 -22.58 -0.38
N SER A 252 22.21 -23.38 -1.41
CA SER A 252 22.81 -24.71 -1.63
C SER A 252 24.32 -24.61 -1.72
N MET A 253 24.83 -23.62 -2.47
CA MET A 253 26.27 -23.35 -2.57
C MET A 253 26.88 -22.98 -1.21
N VAL A 254 26.25 -22.09 -0.43
CA VAL A 254 26.71 -21.73 0.92
C VAL A 254 26.70 -22.93 1.86
N SER A 255 25.68 -23.79 1.77
CA SER A 255 25.60 -25.05 2.54
C SER A 255 26.77 -25.97 2.22
N VAL A 256 27.08 -26.18 0.94
CA VAL A 256 28.23 -26.96 0.49
C VAL A 256 29.54 -26.36 1.00
N ILE A 257 29.74 -25.05 0.90
CA ILE A 257 30.95 -24.40 1.41
C ILE A 257 31.08 -24.60 2.92
N ARG A 258 30.01 -24.39 3.71
CA ARG A 258 30.05 -24.61 5.16
C ARG A 258 30.32 -26.06 5.55
N ALA A 259 29.84 -27.02 4.73
CA ALA A 259 30.07 -28.44 4.94
C ALA A 259 31.47 -28.91 4.46
N THR A 260 32.17 -28.11 3.66
CA THR A 260 33.51 -28.42 3.15
C THR A 260 34.53 -28.38 4.28
N ARG A 261 35.42 -29.37 4.30
CA ARG A 261 36.44 -29.52 5.35
C ARG A 261 37.83 -29.61 4.76
N VAL A 262 38.82 -29.19 5.53
CA VAL A 262 40.23 -29.40 5.18
C VAL A 262 40.61 -30.83 5.56
N LYS A 263 41.24 -31.56 4.65
CA LYS A 263 41.62 -32.97 4.90
C LYS A 263 42.68 -33.06 5.98
N ALA A 264 42.55 -34.06 6.87
CA ALA A 264 43.55 -34.35 7.92
C ALA A 264 44.96 -34.59 7.36
N ALA A 265 45.06 -35.19 6.17
CA ALA A 265 46.31 -35.52 5.50
C ALA A 265 47.13 -34.30 5.05
N THR A 266 46.52 -33.11 4.96
CA THR A 266 47.24 -31.86 4.64
C THR A 266 48.06 -31.33 5.82
N ALA A 267 47.83 -31.84 7.04
CA ALA A 267 48.44 -31.36 8.29
C ALA A 267 48.30 -29.84 8.54
N ALA A 268 47.38 -29.16 7.84
CA ALA A 268 47.14 -27.73 7.99
C ALA A 268 46.28 -27.40 9.21
N CYS A 269 45.47 -28.35 9.70
CA CYS A 269 44.56 -28.16 10.82
C CYS A 269 45.30 -28.03 12.17
N PRO A 270 44.72 -27.28 13.14
CA PRO A 270 45.35 -27.03 14.45
C PRO A 270 45.52 -28.30 15.29
N VAL A 271 44.69 -29.33 15.07
CA VAL A 271 44.82 -30.64 15.71
C VAL A 271 45.40 -31.62 14.70
N ALA A 272 46.56 -32.21 15.02
CA ALA A 272 47.24 -33.17 14.16
C ALA A 272 46.34 -34.37 13.84
N ASN A 273 46.34 -34.81 12.58
CA ASN A 273 45.57 -35.95 12.06
C ASN A 273 44.04 -35.83 12.18
N GLN A 274 43.49 -34.61 12.35
CA GLN A 274 42.05 -34.36 12.30
C GLN A 274 41.70 -33.43 11.14
N SER A 275 40.52 -33.65 10.54
CA SER A 275 39.95 -32.69 9.60
C SER A 275 39.32 -31.53 10.39
N CYS A 276 39.47 -30.32 9.86
CA CYS A 276 38.90 -29.11 10.45
C CYS A 276 37.98 -28.43 9.45
N THR A 277 37.07 -27.62 9.97
CA THR A 277 36.19 -26.81 9.12
C THR A 277 36.98 -25.69 8.43
N LEU A 278 36.48 -25.19 7.29
CA LEU A 278 37.07 -24.00 6.66
C LEU A 278 37.14 -22.81 7.64
N LEU A 279 36.13 -22.65 8.51
CA LEU A 279 36.09 -21.60 9.54
C LEU A 279 37.25 -21.72 10.54
N GLU A 280 37.48 -22.91 11.08
CA GLU A 280 38.59 -23.18 11.98
C GLU A 280 39.94 -23.01 11.29
N CYS A 281 40.05 -23.41 10.02
CA CYS A 281 41.28 -23.26 9.27
C CYS A 281 41.60 -21.79 8.97
N ALA A 282 40.61 -21.00 8.55
CA ALA A 282 40.82 -19.57 8.29
C ALA A 282 41.30 -18.80 9.54
N ALA A 283 40.94 -19.24 10.74
CA ALA A 283 41.39 -18.64 12.00
C ALA A 283 42.73 -19.21 12.50
N ASN A 284 42.90 -20.53 12.48
CA ASN A 284 43.92 -21.25 13.25
C ASN A 284 44.76 -22.27 12.45
N CYS A 285 44.71 -22.28 11.11
CA CYS A 285 45.56 -23.17 10.32
C CYS A 285 47.05 -22.84 10.49
N THR A 286 47.87 -23.90 10.53
CA THR A 286 49.33 -23.84 10.67
C THR A 286 50.04 -23.42 9.38
N GLN A 287 49.39 -23.61 8.24
CA GLN A 287 49.93 -23.29 6.91
C GLN A 287 49.24 -22.04 6.34
N ASP A 288 50.03 -21.02 5.99
CA ASP A 288 49.51 -19.74 5.50
C ASP A 288 48.67 -19.89 4.23
N THR A 289 49.08 -20.77 3.30
CA THR A 289 48.34 -21.04 2.06
C THR A 289 46.97 -21.68 2.30
N GLY A 290 46.87 -22.57 3.31
CA GLY A 290 45.59 -23.15 3.72
C GLY A 290 44.68 -22.14 4.40
N ARG A 291 45.26 -21.23 5.18
CA ARG A 291 44.54 -20.13 5.83
C ARG A 291 43.99 -19.13 4.82
N GLU A 292 44.79 -18.70 3.85
CA GLU A 292 44.38 -17.78 2.77
C GLU A 292 43.27 -18.39 1.90
N LEU A 293 43.44 -19.65 1.46
CA LEU A 293 42.43 -20.35 0.68
C LEU A 293 41.11 -20.50 1.44
N ALA A 294 41.17 -20.87 2.73
CA ALA A 294 39.98 -21.01 3.56
C ALA A 294 39.30 -19.65 3.80
N ALA A 295 40.07 -18.58 4.00
CA ALA A 295 39.54 -17.23 4.15
C ALA A 295 38.85 -16.74 2.88
N GLU A 296 39.44 -16.95 1.71
CA GLU A 296 38.86 -16.57 0.40
C GLU A 296 37.53 -17.30 0.14
N ILE A 297 37.49 -18.62 0.35
CA ILE A 297 36.26 -19.41 0.18
C ILE A 297 35.15 -18.96 1.15
N LEU A 298 35.49 -18.66 2.40
CA LEU A 298 34.53 -18.15 3.38
C LEU A 298 34.04 -16.75 3.03
N GLN A 299 34.89 -15.92 2.45
CA GLN A 299 34.50 -14.58 1.99
C GLN A 299 33.46 -14.69 0.86
N VAL A 300 33.67 -15.59 -0.10
CA VAL A 300 32.68 -15.89 -1.17
C VAL A 300 31.38 -16.41 -0.59
N ALA A 301 31.43 -17.32 0.40
CA ALA A 301 30.22 -17.81 1.07
C ALA A 301 29.46 -16.71 1.83
N ALA A 302 30.18 -15.78 2.47
CA ALA A 302 29.56 -14.65 3.15
C ALA A 302 28.84 -13.73 2.16
N TYR A 303 29.46 -13.44 1.00
CA TYR A 303 28.83 -12.66 -0.06
C TYR A 303 27.59 -13.34 -0.63
N ALA A 304 27.66 -14.62 -0.94
CA ALA A 304 26.52 -15.37 -1.45
C ALA A 304 25.37 -15.46 -0.43
N ASN A 305 25.68 -15.58 0.86
CA ASN A 305 24.68 -15.55 1.92
C ASN A 305 24.01 -14.17 2.04
N ASN A 306 24.75 -13.07 1.89
CA ASN A 306 24.14 -11.74 1.87
C ASN A 306 23.31 -11.52 0.60
N ALA A 307 23.81 -11.98 -0.55
CA ALA A 307 23.08 -11.94 -1.82
C ALA A 307 21.78 -12.74 -1.77
N SER A 308 21.76 -13.94 -1.18
CA SER A 308 20.54 -14.73 -1.02
C SER A 308 19.52 -14.03 -0.11
N ILE A 309 20.00 -13.39 0.97
CA ILE A 309 19.16 -12.54 1.82
C ILE A 309 18.58 -11.37 1.02
N ALA A 310 19.39 -10.67 0.23
CA ALA A 310 18.92 -9.58 -0.63
C ALA A 310 17.85 -10.06 -1.62
N LEU A 311 18.07 -11.21 -2.24
CA LEU A 311 17.16 -11.84 -3.20
C LEU A 311 15.83 -12.24 -2.54
N SER A 312 15.86 -12.65 -1.27
CA SER A 312 14.66 -12.94 -0.47
C SER A 312 13.80 -11.70 -0.22
N TYR A 313 14.41 -10.52 -0.14
CA TYR A 313 13.68 -9.24 -0.06
C TYR A 313 13.19 -8.76 -1.43
N ALA A 314 13.95 -9.03 -2.50
CA ALA A 314 13.62 -8.61 -3.86
C ALA A 314 12.49 -9.44 -4.49
N ARG A 315 12.51 -10.78 -4.33
CA ARG A 315 11.53 -11.70 -4.95
C ARG A 315 10.07 -11.35 -4.67
N PRO A 316 9.65 -11.03 -3.43
CA PRO A 316 8.27 -10.60 -3.18
C PRO A 316 7.88 -9.33 -3.94
N LEU A 317 8.83 -8.42 -4.18
CA LEU A 317 8.59 -7.18 -4.92
C LEU A 317 8.45 -7.42 -6.43
N LEU A 318 8.84 -8.60 -6.92
CA LEU A 318 8.62 -9.07 -8.30
C LEU A 318 7.24 -9.75 -8.47
N ASP A 319 6.39 -9.74 -7.45
CA ASP A 319 5.01 -10.18 -7.59
C ASP A 319 4.08 -8.97 -7.61
N CYS A 320 3.40 -8.75 -8.73
CA CYS A 320 2.39 -7.70 -8.87
C CYS A 320 1.30 -7.84 -7.79
N ASN A 321 0.95 -9.06 -7.40
CA ASN A 321 -0.02 -9.31 -6.34
C ASN A 321 0.48 -8.76 -4.99
N PHE A 322 1.77 -8.88 -4.70
CA PHE A 322 2.36 -8.35 -3.46
C PHE A 322 2.48 -6.82 -3.52
N VAL A 323 2.91 -6.26 -4.65
CA VAL A 323 3.00 -4.82 -4.86
C VAL A 323 1.63 -4.16 -4.69
N LEU A 324 0.60 -4.72 -5.32
CA LEU A 324 -0.77 -4.23 -5.21
C LEU A 324 -1.30 -4.37 -3.78
N ASP A 325 -1.09 -5.49 -3.10
CA ASP A 325 -1.51 -5.63 -1.70
C ASP A 325 -0.88 -4.58 -0.80
N LYS A 326 0.41 -4.27 -1.01
CA LYS A 326 1.06 -3.21 -0.25
C LYS A 326 0.47 -1.84 -0.55
N LEU A 327 0.25 -1.50 -1.82
CA LEU A 327 -0.36 -0.22 -2.20
C LEU A 327 -1.79 -0.09 -1.67
N LEU A 328 -2.58 -1.16 -1.75
CA LEU A 328 -3.99 -1.18 -1.32
C LEU A 328 -4.13 -1.32 0.20
N GLY A 329 -3.12 -1.82 0.92
CA GLY A 329 -3.12 -1.89 2.38
C GLY A 329 -3.20 -0.52 3.06
N ALA A 330 -2.88 0.57 2.35
CA ALA A 330 -3.10 1.92 2.83
C ALA A 330 -4.58 2.36 2.79
N MET A 331 -5.45 1.56 2.17
CA MET A 331 -6.90 1.77 2.14
C MET A 331 -7.62 1.17 3.35
N ASP A 332 -6.94 0.83 4.45
CA ASP A 332 -7.59 0.30 5.67
C ASP A 332 -8.72 1.22 6.21
N ASP A 333 -8.63 2.53 5.97
CA ASP A 333 -9.67 3.53 6.29
C ASP A 333 -10.88 3.51 5.32
N CYS A 334 -11.01 2.48 4.47
CA CYS A 334 -12.09 2.39 3.48
C CYS A 334 -13.49 2.44 4.09
N ASN A 335 -13.63 1.92 5.31
CA ASN A 335 -14.91 1.94 6.01
C ASN A 335 -15.36 3.36 6.35
N ASP A 336 -14.41 4.25 6.69
CA ASP A 336 -14.69 5.65 6.99
C ASP A 336 -15.03 6.44 5.73
N LEU A 337 -14.35 6.14 4.61
CA LEU A 337 -14.69 6.71 3.31
C LEU A 337 -16.10 6.32 2.86
N LYS A 338 -16.43 5.02 2.96
CA LYS A 338 -17.76 4.48 2.64
C LYS A 338 -18.84 5.09 3.54
N THR A 339 -18.59 5.12 4.85
CA THR A 339 -19.55 5.63 5.83
C THR A 339 -19.75 7.14 5.66
N GLY A 340 -18.67 7.90 5.46
CA GLY A 340 -18.71 9.34 5.24
C GLY A 340 -19.50 9.73 3.98
N THR A 341 -19.21 9.09 2.84
CA THR A 341 -19.94 9.32 1.57
C THR A 341 -21.42 8.96 1.67
N MET A 342 -21.76 7.83 2.30
CA MET A 342 -23.14 7.39 2.48
C MET A 342 -23.93 8.32 3.42
N MET A 343 -23.33 8.74 4.54
CA MET A 343 -23.94 9.71 5.46
C MET A 343 -24.17 11.06 4.78
N LEU A 344 -23.18 11.55 4.02
CA LEU A 344 -23.27 12.80 3.29
C LEU A 344 -24.40 12.76 2.24
N GLY A 345 -24.43 11.72 1.40
CA GLY A 345 -25.46 11.54 0.37
C GLY A 345 -26.86 11.42 0.97
N THR A 346 -27.01 10.64 2.05
CA THR A 346 -28.29 10.49 2.77
C THR A 346 -28.72 11.80 3.41
N GLY A 347 -27.81 12.53 4.06
CA GLY A 347 -28.08 13.81 4.67
C GLY A 347 -28.59 14.85 3.67
N PHE A 348 -27.95 14.96 2.50
CA PHE A 348 -28.40 15.87 1.44
C PHE A 348 -29.73 15.42 0.81
N PHE A 349 -29.94 14.11 0.63
CA PHE A 349 -31.21 13.59 0.11
C PHE A 349 -32.38 13.94 1.03
N VAL A 350 -32.22 13.66 2.33
CA VAL A 350 -33.20 14.00 3.35
C VAL A 350 -33.40 15.51 3.43
N GLY A 351 -32.33 16.29 3.34
CA GLY A 351 -32.38 17.76 3.25
C GLY A 351 -33.23 18.24 2.08
N GLY A 352 -33.06 17.66 0.89
CA GLY A 352 -33.89 17.99 -0.28
C GLY A 352 -35.38 17.73 -0.05
N LEU A 353 -35.73 16.58 0.54
CA LEU A 353 -37.13 16.27 0.92
C LEU A 353 -37.68 17.25 1.95
N MET A 354 -36.86 17.66 2.92
CA MET A 354 -37.24 18.66 3.92
C MET A 354 -37.56 20.02 3.29
N PHE A 355 -36.77 20.49 2.34
CA PHE A 355 -37.05 21.73 1.59
C PHE A 355 -38.35 21.62 0.78
N GLY A 356 -38.60 20.47 0.14
CA GLY A 356 -39.88 20.22 -0.56
C GLY A 356 -41.09 20.29 0.37
N LEU A 357 -40.99 19.70 1.57
CA LEU A 357 -42.03 19.77 2.59
C LEU A 357 -42.22 21.21 3.14
N ALA A 358 -41.14 21.96 3.34
CA ALA A 358 -41.20 23.35 3.80
C ALA A 358 -41.96 24.24 2.81
N ILE A 359 -41.72 24.06 1.51
CA ILE A 359 -42.45 24.74 0.44
C ILE A 359 -43.94 24.41 0.51
N TYR A 360 -44.29 23.13 0.62
CA TYR A 360 -45.69 22.69 0.75
C TYR A 360 -46.38 23.33 1.96
N ILE A 361 -45.71 23.34 3.12
CA ILE A 361 -46.27 23.91 4.34
C ILE A 361 -46.46 25.43 4.21
N MET A 362 -45.53 26.16 3.58
CA MET A 362 -45.70 27.60 3.36
C MET A 362 -46.84 27.92 2.39
N PHE A 363 -47.02 27.15 1.32
CA PHE A 363 -48.13 27.34 0.38
C PHE A 363 -49.50 26.98 1.00
N ARG A 364 -49.57 25.94 1.83
CA ARG A 364 -50.82 25.59 2.54
C ARG A 364 -51.09 26.57 3.68
N GLY A 365 -50.04 26.97 4.39
CA GLY A 365 -50.10 27.95 5.47
C GLY A 365 -50.60 29.31 5.00
N SER A 366 -50.15 29.80 3.85
CA SER A 366 -50.60 31.09 3.31
C SER A 366 -52.11 31.14 3.04
N CYS A 367 -52.72 30.05 2.55
CA CYS A 367 -54.16 29.95 2.35
C CYS A 367 -54.95 29.94 3.68
N ILE A 368 -54.45 29.24 4.70
CA ILE A 368 -55.12 29.10 6.00
C ILE A 368 -54.93 30.37 6.85
N TRP A 369 -53.74 30.95 6.88
CA TRP A 369 -53.42 32.14 7.66
C TRP A 369 -54.01 33.42 7.05
N GLY A 370 -54.11 33.48 5.72
CA GLY A 370 -54.76 34.58 5.02
C GLY A 370 -56.24 34.72 5.40
N SER A 371 -56.97 33.62 5.51
CA SER A 371 -58.42 33.63 5.82
C SER A 371 -58.76 34.01 7.27
N THR A 372 -57.84 33.84 8.23
CA THR A 372 -58.08 34.19 9.64
C THR A 372 -57.83 35.67 9.95
N SER A 373 -57.00 36.34 9.14
CA SER A 373 -56.70 37.78 9.32
C SER A 373 -57.89 38.67 8.96
N VAL A 374 -58.67 38.30 7.94
CA VAL A 374 -59.87 39.04 7.49
C VAL A 374 -60.96 39.03 8.57
N THR A 375 -61.14 37.92 9.28
CA THR A 375 -62.16 37.77 10.33
C THR A 375 -61.85 38.57 11.61
N THR A 376 -60.60 38.99 11.80
CA THR A 376 -60.20 39.79 12.97
C THR A 376 -60.38 41.29 12.71
N THR A 377 -60.16 41.73 11.46
CA THR A 377 -60.35 43.13 11.06
C THR A 377 -61.83 43.53 10.99
N GLU A 378 -62.74 42.59 10.67
CA GLU A 378 -64.19 42.85 10.73
C GLU A 378 -64.77 42.88 12.14
N ARG A 379 -64.03 42.46 13.17
CA ARG A 379 -64.48 42.53 14.57
C ARG A 379 -63.99 43.78 15.30
N MET A 380 -63.23 44.63 14.62
CA MET A 380 -62.75 45.94 15.10
C MET A 380 -63.32 47.14 14.31
N LYS A 381 -64.25 46.89 13.39
CA LYS A 381 -65.21 47.88 12.89
C LYS A 381 -66.57 47.58 13.50
#